data_AF-A0A938H3E7-F1
#
_entry.id   AF-A0A938H3E7-F1
#
_cell.length_a   1.000
_cell.length_b   1.000
_cell.length_c   1.000
_cell.angle_alpha   90.00
_cell.angle_beta   90.00
_cell.angle_gamma   90.00
#
_symmetry.space_group_name_H-M   'P 1'
#
loop_
_entity.id
_entity.type
_entity.pdbx_description
1 polymer ?
#
loop_
_entity_poly.entity_id
_entity_poly.type
_entity_poly.pdbx_seq_one_letter_code
_entity_poly.pdbx_strand_id
1 'polypeptide(L)'
;MSVDRNSCYAKGRSPQIFLSLETRYERRALPYTLLLEVEMASDARLLQLTFSHYEVLVKGGRLEEIYESVREATCTAIRPSSTQDQYSEERETPAYVTEVRIKRLEVSA
;
A
#
# COMPACT_ATOMS: atom_id res chain seq x y z
N MET A 1 -9.51 -11.16 -17.00
CA MET A 1 -8.89 -11.24 -15.67
C MET A 1 -9.67 -10.32 -14.76
N SER A 2 -10.44 -10.89 -13.83
CA SER A 2 -11.14 -10.13 -12.80
C SER A 2 -10.09 -9.55 -11.84
N VAL A 3 -9.83 -8.26 -11.96
CA VAL A 3 -9.16 -7.51 -10.89
C VAL A 3 -10.09 -7.63 -9.70
N ASP A 4 -9.66 -8.27 -8.62
CA ASP A 4 -10.44 -8.33 -7.37
C ASP A 4 -10.66 -6.88 -6.90
N ARG A 5 -11.83 -6.33 -7.24
CA ARG A 5 -12.22 -4.96 -6.94
C ARG A 5 -12.41 -4.74 -5.44
N ASN A 6 -12.22 -5.77 -4.63
CA ASN A 6 -12.45 -5.76 -3.19
C ASN A 6 -11.15 -5.82 -2.36
N SER A 7 -9.99 -6.08 -2.97
CA SER A 7 -8.72 -6.06 -2.22
C SER A 7 -8.18 -4.63 -2.06
N CYS A 8 -7.72 -4.29 -0.86
CA CYS A 8 -7.07 -3.02 -0.55
C CYS A 8 -5.70 -2.87 -1.22
N TYR A 9 -5.17 -3.97 -1.76
CA TYR A 9 -3.92 -3.99 -2.49
C TYR A 9 -3.97 -4.98 -3.66
N ALA A 10 -3.08 -4.84 -4.63
CA ALA A 10 -2.97 -5.77 -5.75
C ALA A 10 -1.54 -6.26 -5.89
N LYS A 11 -1.35 -7.56 -6.16
CA LYS A 11 -0.04 -8.15 -6.50
C LYS A 11 0.07 -8.35 -8.00
N GLY A 12 1.24 -8.03 -8.55
CA GLY A 12 1.66 -8.32 -9.91
C GLY A 12 2.33 -9.69 -10.01
N ARG A 13 2.43 -10.19 -11.24
CA ARG A 13 3.08 -11.49 -11.54
C ARG A 13 4.60 -11.42 -11.68
N SER A 14 5.14 -10.20 -11.66
CA SER A 14 6.56 -9.89 -11.81
C SER A 14 6.90 -8.72 -10.87
N PRO A 15 8.19 -8.42 -10.64
CA PRO A 15 8.57 -7.15 -10.08
C PRO A 15 7.95 -5.99 -10.87
N GLN A 16 7.43 -5.02 -10.16
CA GLN A 16 6.73 -3.85 -10.65
C GLN A 16 7.70 -2.68 -10.71
N ILE A 17 7.53 -1.84 -11.73
CA ILE A 17 8.32 -0.61 -11.86
C ILE A 17 7.75 0.48 -10.95
N PHE A 18 6.43 0.50 -10.77
CA PHE A 18 5.71 1.51 -10.00
C PHE A 18 4.76 0.87 -8.99
N LEU A 19 4.64 1.53 -7.84
CA LEU A 19 3.58 1.32 -6.86
C LEU A 19 2.51 2.41 -7.05
N SER A 20 1.29 2.00 -7.40
CA SER A 20 0.15 2.92 -7.46
C SER A 20 -0.45 3.13 -6.07
N LEU A 21 -0.55 4.37 -5.63
CA LEU A 21 -1.12 4.75 -4.35
C LEU A 21 -2.38 5.57 -4.60
N GLU A 22 -3.48 5.15 -4.00
CA GLU A 22 -4.73 5.91 -4.06
C GLU A 22 -5.09 6.43 -2.67
N THR A 23 -5.51 7.67 -2.61
CA THR A 23 -6.16 8.27 -1.44
C THR A 23 -7.58 8.68 -1.82
N ARG A 24 -8.31 9.30 -0.90
CA ARG A 24 -9.62 9.90 -1.22
C ARG A 24 -9.53 11.02 -2.26
N TYR A 25 -8.39 11.72 -2.35
CA TYR A 25 -8.27 12.97 -3.10
C TYR A 25 -7.24 12.91 -4.24
N GLU A 26 -6.29 11.97 -4.18
CA GLU A 26 -5.24 11.86 -5.18
C GLU A 26 -4.93 10.40 -5.52
N ARG A 27 -4.44 10.20 -6.74
CA ARG A 27 -3.81 8.96 -7.17
C ARG A 27 -2.40 9.29 -7.63
N ARG A 28 -1.41 8.54 -7.17
CA ARG A 28 0.00 8.75 -7.53
C ARG A 28 0.70 7.43 -7.73
N ALA A 29 1.40 7.29 -8.84
CA ALA A 29 2.32 6.18 -9.06
C ALA A 29 3.72 6.61 -8.64
N LEU A 30 4.34 5.88 -7.72
CA LEU A 30 5.71 6.10 -7.26
C LEU A 30 6.64 4.98 -7.78
N PRO A 31 7.80 5.30 -8.37
CA PRO A 31 8.72 4.27 -8.85
C PRO A 31 9.33 3.47 -7.70
N TYR A 32 9.34 2.14 -7.81
CA TYR A 32 10.05 1.26 -6.87
C TYR A 32 11.55 1.53 -6.81
N THR A 33 12.14 2.01 -7.91
CA THR A 33 13.56 2.41 -7.96
C THR A 33 13.89 3.59 -7.05
N LEU A 34 12.89 4.34 -6.58
CA LEU A 34 13.05 5.46 -5.65
C LEU A 34 12.62 5.10 -4.22
N LEU A 35 12.18 3.86 -3.98
CA LEU A 35 11.86 3.37 -2.64
C LEU A 35 13.17 3.14 -1.88
N LEU A 36 13.37 3.92 -0.82
CA LEU A 36 14.56 3.88 0.01
C LEU A 36 14.38 2.94 1.20
N GLU A 37 13.19 2.94 1.79
CA GLU A 37 12.93 2.22 3.03
C GLU A 37 11.47 1.76 3.14
N VAL A 38 11.28 0.63 3.82
CA VAL A 38 9.99 0.04 4.16
C VAL A 38 10.02 -0.35 5.63
N GLU A 39 9.26 0.36 6.45
CA GLU A 39 9.17 0.10 7.89
C GLU A 39 7.75 -0.29 8.29
N MET A 40 7.63 -1.25 9.20
CA MET A 40 6.34 -1.68 9.73
C MET A 40 6.35 -1.56 11.25
N ALA A 41 5.26 -1.00 11.80
CA ALA A 41 5.07 -0.96 13.24
C ALA A 41 4.91 -2.39 13.80
N SER A 42 5.30 -2.60 15.05
CA SER A 42 5.28 -3.92 15.71
C SER A 42 3.89 -4.54 15.84
N ASP A 43 2.84 -3.73 15.75
CA ASP A 43 1.44 -4.17 15.77
C ASP A 43 0.86 -4.48 14.37
N ALA A 44 1.68 -4.33 13.31
CA ALA A 44 1.31 -4.50 11.91
C ALA A 44 0.08 -3.68 11.45
N ARG A 45 -0.17 -2.53 12.09
CA ARG A 45 -1.26 -1.61 11.73
C ARG A 45 -0.81 -0.36 11.01
N LEU A 46 0.49 -0.11 10.97
CA LEU A 46 1.10 1.00 10.27
C LEU A 46 2.28 0.51 9.44
N LEU A 47 2.28 0.88 8.17
CA LEU A 47 3.35 0.66 7.22
C LEU A 47 3.80 2.02 6.69
N GLN A 48 5.09 2.32 6.82
CA GLN A 48 5.73 3.52 6.31
C GLN A 48 6.61 3.15 5.12
N LEU A 49 6.37 3.80 3.99
CA LEU A 49 7.19 3.68 2.78
C LEU A 49 7.89 5.02 2.54
N THR A 50 9.21 5.01 2.56
CA THR A 50 10.02 6.19 2.31
C THR A 50 10.57 6.14 0.90
N PHE A 51 10.11 7.05 0.06
CA PHE A 51 10.66 7.29 -1.27
C PHE A 51 11.54 8.54 -1.26
N SER A 52 12.40 8.69 -2.27
CA SER A 52 13.34 9.82 -2.39
C SER A 52 12.72 11.23 -2.19
N HIS A 53 11.44 11.40 -2.56
CA HIS A 53 10.74 12.69 -2.45
C HIS A 53 9.40 12.59 -1.72
N TYR A 54 9.04 11.41 -1.22
CA TYR A 54 7.74 11.17 -0.62
C TYR A 54 7.84 10.24 0.58
N GLU A 55 7.06 10.52 1.60
CA GLU A 55 6.76 9.59 2.68
C GLU A 55 5.30 9.15 2.51
N VAL A 56 5.07 7.84 2.57
CA VAL A 56 3.75 7.25 2.44
C VAL A 56 3.43 6.49 3.70
N LEU A 57 2.34 6.87 4.36
CA LEU A 57 1.82 6.15 5.52
C LEU A 57 0.57 5.38 5.12
N VAL A 58 0.63 4.07 5.30
CA VAL A 58 -0.48 3.14 5.08
C VAL A 58 -0.93 2.64 6.44
N LYS A 59 -2.18 2.96 6.82
CA LYS A 59 -2.80 2.44 8.04
C LYS A 59 -3.82 1.39 7.71
N GLY A 60 -3.96 0.42 8.60
CA GLY A 60 -4.88 -0.68 8.40
C GLY A 60 -4.70 -1.78 9.43
N GLY A 61 -4.87 -3.01 9.00
CA GLY A 61 -4.55 -4.17 9.80
C GLY A 61 -4.14 -5.34 8.93
N ARG A 62 -3.33 -6.21 9.53
CA ARG A 62 -2.68 -7.33 8.85
C ARG A 62 -1.82 -6.87 7.66
N LEU A 63 -1.06 -5.78 7.86
CA LEU A 63 -0.27 -5.14 6.79
C LEU A 63 0.98 -5.93 6.37
N GLU A 64 1.28 -7.06 7.01
CA GLU A 64 2.46 -7.90 6.72
C GLU A 64 2.48 -8.34 5.25
N GLU A 65 1.33 -8.69 4.66
CA GLU A 65 1.28 -9.10 3.26
C GLU A 65 1.60 -7.94 2.29
N ILE A 66 1.20 -6.72 2.66
CA ILE A 66 1.50 -5.51 1.89
C ILE A 66 2.98 -5.17 2.06
N TYR A 67 3.50 -5.26 3.28
CA TYR A 67 4.93 -5.09 3.59
C TYR A 67 5.80 -6.00 2.72
N GLU A 68 5.55 -7.32 2.75
CA GLU A 68 6.35 -8.28 1.98
C GLU A 68 6.22 -8.05 0.47
N SER A 69 5.01 -7.81 -0.03
CA SER A 69 4.82 -7.55 -1.47
C SER A 69 5.44 -6.23 -1.93
N VAL A 70 5.51 -5.20 -1.08
CA VAL A 70 6.25 -3.98 -1.38
C VAL A 70 7.76 -4.24 -1.36
N ARG A 71 8.27 -4.99 -0.38
CA ARG A 71 9.70 -5.37 -0.31
C ARG A 71 10.16 -6.17 -1.53
N GLU A 72 9.34 -7.09 -2.00
CA GLU A 72 9.60 -7.89 -3.20
C GLU A 72 9.32 -7.12 -4.51
N ALA A 73 8.87 -5.87 -4.41
CA ALA A 73 8.37 -5.06 -5.52
C ALA A 73 7.27 -5.77 -6.34
N THR A 74 6.48 -6.66 -5.73
CA THR A 74 5.37 -7.34 -6.40
C THR A 74 4.04 -6.61 -6.21
N CYS A 75 3.93 -5.66 -5.27
CA CYS A 75 2.70 -4.87 -5.09
C CYS A 75 2.52 -3.86 -6.24
N THR A 76 1.37 -3.88 -6.90
CA THR A 76 1.02 -2.96 -8.01
C THR A 76 0.24 -1.76 -7.53
N ALA A 77 -0.60 -1.93 -6.52
CA ALA A 77 -1.44 -0.85 -6.01
C ALA A 77 -1.78 -1.02 -4.53
N ILE A 78 -1.90 0.09 -3.80
CA ILE A 78 -2.45 0.17 -2.44
C ILE A 78 -3.50 1.29 -2.42
N ARG A 79 -4.67 0.99 -1.83
CA ARG A 79 -5.78 1.93 -1.70
C ARG A 79 -6.57 1.65 -0.43
N PRO A 80 -7.18 2.69 0.20
CA PRO A 80 -8.14 2.48 1.27
C PRO A 80 -9.31 1.62 0.80
N SER A 81 -9.86 0.84 1.73
CA SER A 81 -11.13 0.14 1.53
C SER A 81 -12.25 1.15 1.26
N SER A 82 -13.11 0.85 0.29
CA SER A 82 -14.28 1.68 -0.06
C SER A 82 -15.48 1.49 0.87
N THR A 83 -15.40 0.61 1.88
CA THR A 83 -16.46 0.29 2.87
C THR A 83 -17.83 -0.07 2.27
N GLN A 84 -18.02 -1.37 1.96
CA GLN A 84 -19.27 -2.13 2.15
C GLN A 84 -18.98 -3.60 1.81
N ASP A 85 -18.32 -4.32 2.71
CA ASP A 85 -18.36 -5.79 2.73
C ASP A 85 -18.21 -6.23 4.18
N GLN A 86 -19.17 -5.81 5.01
CA GLN A 86 -19.35 -6.34 6.38
C GLN A 86 -19.87 -7.79 6.40
N TYR A 87 -19.98 -8.43 5.23
CA TYR A 87 -20.51 -9.78 5.02
C TYR A 87 -19.61 -10.65 4.13
N SER A 88 -18.30 -10.42 4.12
CA SER A 88 -17.38 -11.44 3.62
C SER A 88 -17.10 -12.42 4.75
N GLU A 89 -17.82 -13.54 4.72
CA GLU A 89 -17.65 -14.69 5.62
C GLU A 89 -16.17 -15.04 5.79
N GLU A 90 -15.83 -15.52 6.99
CA GLU A 90 -14.53 -15.99 7.45
C GLU A 90 -13.75 -16.80 6.38
N ARG A 91 -13.00 -16.09 5.56
CA ARG A 91 -11.87 -16.60 4.80
C ARG A 91 -10.74 -15.64 5.10
N GLU A 92 -9.74 -16.12 5.83
CA GLU A 92 -8.45 -15.48 6.12
C GLU A 92 -8.43 -13.99 5.76
N THR A 93 -8.94 -13.12 6.64
CA THR A 93 -9.16 -11.70 6.33
C THR A 93 -7.92 -11.06 5.66
N PRO A 94 -7.96 -10.73 4.36
CA PRO A 94 -6.80 -10.17 3.68
C PRO A 94 -6.42 -8.84 4.32
N ALA A 95 -5.16 -8.43 4.14
CA ALA A 95 -4.68 -7.12 4.57
C ALA A 95 -5.69 -6.02 4.19
N TYR A 96 -6.15 -5.24 5.17
CA TYR A 96 -7.07 -4.14 4.93
C TYR A 96 -6.39 -2.81 5.19
N VAL A 97 -6.74 -1.81 4.39
CA VAL A 97 -6.18 -0.46 4.47
C VAL A 97 -7.32 0.50 4.78
N THR A 98 -7.18 1.28 5.84
CA THR A 98 -8.17 2.29 6.25
C THR A 98 -7.78 3.67 5.75
N GLU A 99 -6.48 3.94 5.60
CA GLU A 99 -5.96 5.25 5.21
C GLU A 99 -4.64 5.12 4.47
N VAL A 100 -4.47 5.91 3.42
CA VAL A 100 -3.20 6.15 2.74
C VAL A 100 -2.95 7.65 2.79
N ARG A 101 -1.81 8.06 3.35
CA ARG A 101 -1.35 9.46 3.32
C ARG A 101 -0.07 9.52 2.51
N ILE A 102 0.01 10.49 1.60
CA ILE A 102 1.20 10.75 0.80
C ILE A 102 1.67 12.15 1.15
N LYS A 103 2.88 12.26 1.71
CA LYS A 103 3.51 13.51 2.09
C LYS A 103 4.72 13.74 1.20
N ARG A 104 4.83 14.91 0.57
CA ARG A 104 6.05 15.29 -0.14
C ARG A 104 7.12 15.65 0.89
N LEU A 105 8.32 15.11 0.74
CA LEU A 105 9.47 15.50 1.53
C LEU A 105 10.05 16.80 0.96
N GLU A 106 10.21 17.81 1.80
CA GLU A 106 10.93 19.01 1.42
C GLU A 106 12.41 18.67 1.35
N VAL A 107 12.99 18.76 0.15
CA VAL A 107 14.44 18.69 0.00
C VAL A 107 14.96 20.04 0.45
N SER A 108 15.57 20.11 1.62
CA SER A 108 16.33 21.28 2.04
C SER A 108 17.42 21.51 0.99
N ALA A 109 17.36 22.66 0.31
CA ALA A 109 18.31 23.07 -0.71
C ALA A 109 19.71 23.35 -0.12
#